data_AF-A0A183D2J3-F1
#
_entry.id   AF-A0A183D2J3-F1
#
_cell.length_a   1.000
_cell.length_b   1.000
_cell.length_c   1.000
_cell.angle_alpha   90.00
_cell.angle_beta   90.00
_cell.angle_gamma   90.00
#
_symmetry.space_group_name_H-M   'P 1'
#
loop_
_entity.id
_entity.type
_entity.pdbx_description
1 polymer ?
#
loop_
_entity_poly.entity_id
_entity_poly.type
_entity_poly.pdbx_seq_one_letter_code
_entity_poly.pdbx_strand_id
1 'polypeptide(L)'
;MNIILHFITLIALLLKPVLNQLVTLHDGSPLYGRETYGANGKLVTEFLGIPFAEPPVGQLRFRKPKPKQPWRTPFNATKMPKACIQVEDSASPLRQSISLQFVYLF
;
A
#
# COMPACT_ATOMS: atom_id res chain seq x y z
N MET A 1 39.42 -16.03 -5.73
CA MET A 1 38.80 -14.92 -6.49
C MET A 1 37.34 -15.20 -6.91
N ASN A 2 36.94 -16.46 -7.15
CA ASN A 2 35.55 -16.78 -7.56
C ASN A 2 34.50 -16.80 -6.44
N ILE A 3 34.84 -17.23 -5.22
CA ILE A 3 33.87 -17.33 -4.10
C ILE A 3 33.24 -15.98 -3.76
N ILE A 4 34.05 -14.92 -3.67
CA ILE A 4 33.56 -13.55 -3.39
C ILE A 4 32.60 -13.08 -4.50
N LEU A 5 32.91 -13.37 -5.76
CA LEU A 5 32.05 -13.03 -6.89
C LEU A 5 30.71 -13.77 -6.84
N HIS A 6 30.69 -15.05 -6.45
CA HIS A 6 29.47 -15.83 -6.25
C HIS A 6 28.61 -15.31 -5.10
N PHE A 7 29.22 -14.84 -4.01
CA PHE A 7 28.48 -14.20 -2.92
C PHE A 7 27.85 -12.87 -3.35
N ILE A 8 28.59 -12.04 -4.09
CA ILE A 8 28.07 -10.77 -4.61
C ILE A 8 26.90 -11.01 -5.58
N THR A 9 27.01 -11.99 -6.48
CA THR A 9 25.92 -12.30 -7.42
C THR A 9 24.70 -12.91 -6.74
N LEU A 10 24.90 -13.77 -5.74
CA LEU A 10 23.80 -14.32 -4.93
C LEU A 10 23.09 -13.23 -4.13
N ILE A 11 23.84 -12.34 -3.47
CA ILE A 11 23.28 -11.19 -2.74
C ILE A 11 22.49 -10.28 -3.70
N ALA A 12 23.03 -9.96 -4.87
CA ALA A 12 22.33 -9.16 -5.87
C ALA A 12 21.03 -9.85 -6.34
N LEU A 13 21.03 -11.17 -6.53
CA LEU A 13 19.83 -11.92 -6.92
C LEU A 13 18.74 -11.90 -5.82
N LEU A 14 19.16 -11.99 -4.55
CA LEU A 14 18.26 -11.94 -3.40
C LEU A 14 17.72 -10.52 -3.10
N LEU A 15 18.44 -9.46 -3.49
CA LEU A 15 18.01 -8.07 -3.30
C LEU A 15 17.10 -7.52 -4.41
N LYS A 16 17.15 -8.10 -5.62
CA LYS A 16 16.28 -7.73 -6.75
C LYS A 16 14.78 -7.61 -6.40
N PRO A 17 14.13 -8.60 -5.75
CA PRO A 17 12.69 -8.54 -5.48
C PRO A 17 12.30 -7.37 -4.56
N VAL A 18 13.19 -6.95 -3.64
CA VAL A 18 12.92 -5.86 -2.69
C VAL A 18 12.95 -4.49 -3.39
N LEU A 19 13.88 -4.27 -4.32
CA LEU A 19 13.99 -2.99 -5.02
C LEU A 19 12.87 -2.79 -6.06
N ASN A 20 12.46 -3.87 -6.74
CA ASN A 20 11.46 -3.80 -7.81
C ASN A 20 10.05 -3.39 -7.34
N GLN A 21 9.79 -3.49 -6.04
CA GLN A 21 8.48 -3.18 -5.47
C GLN A 21 8.36 -1.75 -4.93
N LEU A 22 9.45 -0.97 -4.91
CA LEU A 22 9.46 0.42 -4.44
C LEU A 22 9.07 1.39 -5.57
N VAL A 23 8.04 2.21 -5.33
CA VAL A 23 7.57 3.25 -6.24
C VAL A 23 7.50 4.57 -5.49
N THR A 24 7.75 5.67 -6.20
CA THR A 24 7.63 7.04 -5.68
C THR A 24 6.44 7.71 -6.34
N LEU A 25 5.54 8.27 -5.53
CA LEU A 25 4.41 9.07 -6.00
C LEU A 25 4.87 10.44 -6.54
N HIS A 26 3.96 11.14 -7.22
CA HIS A 26 4.22 12.46 -7.81
C HIS A 26 4.66 13.52 -6.80
N ASP A 27 4.32 13.35 -5.52
CA ASP A 27 4.67 14.23 -4.40
C ASP A 27 6.01 13.84 -3.72
N GLY A 28 6.69 12.82 -4.23
CA GLY A 28 7.94 12.29 -3.67
C GLY A 28 7.77 11.23 -2.58
N SER A 29 6.52 10.86 -2.25
CA SER A 29 6.24 9.87 -1.22
C SER A 29 6.59 8.44 -1.66
N PRO A 30 7.44 7.70 -0.93
CA PRO A 30 7.81 6.33 -1.31
C PRO A 30 6.81 5.29 -0.77
N LEU A 31 6.51 4.24 -1.54
CA LEU A 31 5.68 3.12 -1.13
C LEU A 31 6.13 1.82 -1.79
N TYR A 32 5.77 0.68 -1.20
CA TYR A 32 5.98 -0.62 -1.83
C TYR A 32 4.71 -1.45 -1.94
N GLY A 33 4.58 -2.15 -3.07
CA GLY A 33 3.48 -3.05 -3.38
C GLY A 33 3.87 -4.52 -3.31
N ARG A 34 3.04 -5.38 -3.89
CA ARG A 34 3.29 -6.82 -4.02
C ARG A 34 2.94 -7.29 -5.43
N GLU A 35 3.69 -8.24 -5.97
CA GLU A 35 3.32 -8.93 -7.20
C GLU A 35 2.20 -9.95 -6.93
N THR A 36 1.17 -9.95 -7.77
CA THR A 36 0.04 -10.88 -7.70
C THR A 36 -0.41 -11.27 -9.10
N TYR A 37 -1.20 -12.35 -9.21
CA TYR A 37 -1.85 -12.73 -10.45
C TYR A 37 -3.27 -12.18 -10.48
N GLY A 38 -3.59 -11.42 -11.52
CA GLY A 38 -4.96 -10.98 -11.77
C GLY A 38 -5.86 -12.15 -12.17
N ALA A 39 -7.18 -11.92 -12.22
CA ALA A 39 -8.15 -12.95 -12.61
C ALA A 39 -7.91 -13.54 -14.03
N ASN A 40 -7.22 -12.80 -14.89
CA ASN A 40 -6.81 -13.22 -16.22
C ASN A 40 -5.47 -13.99 -16.25
N GLY A 41 -4.90 -14.33 -15.09
CA GLY A 41 -3.62 -15.03 -14.96
C GLY A 41 -2.39 -14.18 -15.29
N LYS A 42 -2.53 -12.87 -15.50
CA LYS A 42 -1.39 -11.98 -15.75
C LYS A 42 -0.75 -11.55 -14.43
N LEU A 43 0.58 -11.54 -14.41
CA LEU A 43 1.34 -10.95 -13.32
C LEU A 43 1.15 -9.43 -13.32
N VAL A 44 0.77 -8.88 -12.17
CA VAL A 44 0.59 -7.44 -11.95
C VAL A 44 1.21 -7.04 -10.62
N THR A 45 1.59 -5.77 -10.50
CA THR A 45 1.97 -5.18 -9.21
C THR A 45 0.74 -4.54 -8.58
N GLU A 46 0.37 -5.00 -7.39
CA GLU A 46 -0.75 -4.52 -6.61
C GLU A 46 -0.27 -3.54 -5.53
N PHE A 47 -0.96 -2.41 -5.43
CA PHE A 47 -0.76 -1.42 -4.37
C PHE A 47 -2.11 -1.12 -3.72
N LEU A 48 -2.22 -1.38 -2.41
CA LEU A 48 -3.44 -1.29 -1.63
C LEU A 48 -3.35 -0.21 -0.56
N GLY A 49 -4.45 0.50 -0.31
CA GLY A 49 -4.57 1.40 0.85
C GLY A 49 -3.64 2.60 0.82
N ILE A 50 -3.30 3.12 -0.36
CA ILE A 50 -2.48 4.34 -0.49
C ILE A 50 -3.28 5.54 0.06
N PRO A 51 -2.80 6.26 1.08
CA PRO A 51 -3.53 7.38 1.65
C PRO A 51 -3.48 8.60 0.71
N PHE A 52 -4.63 9.16 0.38
CA PHE A 52 -4.72 10.39 -0.42
C PHE A 52 -5.16 11.61 0.39
N ALA A 53 -5.75 11.38 1.58
CA ALA A 53 -6.18 12.43 2.49
C ALA A 53 -5.70 12.16 3.92
N GLU A 54 -5.66 13.21 4.75
CA GLU A 54 -5.50 13.07 6.18
C GLU A 54 -6.73 12.39 6.81
N PRO A 55 -6.54 11.57 7.87
CA PRO A 55 -7.64 10.93 8.57
C PRO A 55 -8.74 11.91 9.01
N PRO A 56 -10.02 11.67 8.69
CA PRO A 56 -11.13 12.57 9.01
C PRO A 56 -11.58 12.44 10.48
N VAL A 57 -10.62 12.49 11.41
CA VAL A 57 -10.84 12.34 12.86
C VAL A 57 -10.71 13.68 13.58
N GLY A 58 -11.27 13.76 14.80
CA GLY A 58 -11.23 14.99 15.61
C GLY A 58 -11.87 16.18 14.87
N GLN A 59 -11.13 17.29 14.76
CA GLN A 59 -11.59 18.51 14.10
C GLN A 59 -11.77 18.37 12.57
N LEU A 60 -11.17 17.34 11.96
CA LEU A 60 -11.33 17.05 10.54
C LEU A 60 -12.63 16.27 10.25
N ARG A 61 -13.31 15.78 11.28
CA ARG A 61 -14.58 15.05 11.11
C ARG A 61 -15.63 15.97 10.48
N PHE A 62 -16.34 15.46 9.49
CA PHE A 62 -17.37 16.18 8.73
C PHE A 62 -16.86 17.42 7.97
N ARG A 63 -15.53 17.52 7.76
CA ARG A 63 -14.93 18.56 6.90
C ARG A 63 -14.56 17.98 5.55
N LYS A 64 -14.29 18.86 4.58
CA LYS A 64 -13.72 18.46 3.30
C LYS A 64 -12.40 17.71 3.54
N PRO A 65 -12.10 16.65 2.77
CA PRO A 65 -10.83 15.93 2.88
C PRO A 65 -9.66 16.90 2.72
N LYS A 66 -8.70 16.82 3.65
CA LYS A 66 -7.43 17.53 3.54
C LYS A 66 -6.44 16.60 2.83
N PRO A 67 -5.74 17.03 1.76
CA PRO A 67 -4.74 16.20 1.09
C PRO A 67 -3.70 15.66 2.06
N LYS A 68 -3.26 14.42 1.85
CA LYS A 68 -2.23 13.78 2.66
C LYS A 68 -0.91 14.53 2.46
N GLN A 69 -0.22 14.83 3.56
CA GLN A 69 1.14 15.37 3.46
C GLN A 69 2.13 14.30 2.98
N PRO A 70 3.13 14.67 2.15
CA PRO A 70 4.13 13.72 1.70
C PRO A 70 4.84 13.05 2.87
N TRP A 71 5.21 11.78 2.69
CA TRP A 71 5.93 11.01 3.71
C TRP A 71 7.32 10.61 3.22
N ARG A 72 8.22 10.32 4.17
CA ARG A 72 9.64 10.01 3.86
C ARG A 72 9.96 8.52 3.98
N THR A 73 9.20 7.79 4.79
CA THR A 73 9.40 6.36 5.03
C THR A 73 8.50 5.54 4.11
N PRO A 74 9.00 4.51 3.41
CA PRO A 74 8.19 3.71 2.49
C PRO A 74 6.91 3.19 3.13
N PHE A 75 5.76 3.54 2.55
CA PHE A 75 4.45 3.05 2.98
C PHE A 75 4.23 1.61 2.49
N ASN A 76 3.74 0.74 3.37
CA ASN A 76 3.40 -0.64 3.02
C ASN A 76 2.03 -0.69 2.35
N ALA A 77 2.02 -0.70 1.01
CA ALA A 77 0.81 -0.80 0.19
C ALA A 77 0.47 -2.26 -0.17
N THR A 78 0.70 -3.23 0.72
CA THR A 78 0.37 -4.66 0.45
C THR A 78 -0.83 -5.17 1.23
N LYS A 79 -1.43 -4.31 2.06
CA LYS A 79 -2.50 -4.65 3.00
C LYS A 79 -3.78 -3.91 2.66
N MET A 80 -4.88 -4.65 2.65
CA MET A 80 -6.20 -4.04 2.50
C MET A 80 -6.46 -3.10 3.67
N PRO A 81 -6.84 -1.83 3.41
CA PRO A 81 -7.19 -0.92 4.48
C PRO A 81 -8.48 -1.33 5.20
N LYS A 82 -8.70 -0.72 6.36
CA LYS A 82 -10.00 -0.76 7.04
C LYS A 82 -11.03 0.04 6.24
N ALA A 83 -12.23 -0.49 6.11
CA ALA A 83 -13.35 0.18 5.46
C ALA A 83 -13.91 1.32 6.33
N CYS A 84 -14.66 2.21 5.67
CA CYS A 84 -15.39 3.28 6.33
C CYS A 84 -16.45 2.72 7.29
N ILE A 85 -16.89 3.55 8.24
CA ILE A 85 -18.00 3.20 9.11
C ILE A 85 -19.30 3.09 8.32
N GLN A 86 -19.85 1.88 8.31
CA GLN A 86 -21.10 1.53 7.66
C GLN A 86 -21.82 0.52 8.56
N VAL A 87 -23.15 0.49 8.48
CA VAL A 87 -23.94 -0.56 9.13
C VAL A 87 -23.64 -1.87 8.39
N GLU A 88 -23.31 -2.92 9.14
CA GLU A 88 -23.01 -4.23 8.57
C GLU A 88 -24.28 -4.78 7.89
N ASP A 89 -24.23 -4.96 6.58
CA ASP A 89 -25.28 -5.66 5.86
C ASP A 89 -24.98 -7.17 5.94
N SER A 90 -25.89 -7.91 6.59
CA SER A 90 -25.82 -9.36 6.79
C SER A 90 -25.62 -10.18 5.50
N ALA A 91 -25.84 -9.59 4.33
CA ALA A 91 -25.63 -10.20 3.02
C ALA A 91 -24.19 -10.07 2.47
N SER A 92 -23.30 -9.33 3.13
CA SER A 92 -21.95 -9.04 2.60
C SER A 92 -20.86 -9.89 3.26
N PRO A 93 -20.17 -10.79 2.53
CA PRO A 93 -19.12 -11.66 3.10
C PRO A 93 -17.79 -10.93 3.36
N LEU A 94 -17.71 -9.62 3.09
CA LEU A 94 -16.50 -8.83 3.33
C LEU A 94 -16.48 -8.35 4.78
N ARG A 95 -16.05 -9.23 5.68
CA ARG A 95 -15.75 -8.91 7.08
C ARG A 95 -14.61 -7.88 7.13
N GLN A 96 -14.94 -6.60 7.07
CA GLN A 96 -13.98 -5.51 7.13
C GLN A 96 -14.09 -4.83 8.49
N SER A 97 -12.97 -4.77 9.22
CA SER A 97 -12.88 -4.00 10.46
C SER A 97 -13.15 -2.52 10.13
N ILE A 98 -14.27 -1.99 10.61
CA ILE A 98 -14.68 -0.60 10.46
C ILE A 98 -13.65 0.34 11.12
N SER A 99 -13.25 1.43 10.44
CA SER A 99 -12.46 2.51 11.05
C SER A 99 -12.87 3.89 10.58
N LEU A 100 -12.89 4.85 11.51
CA LEU A 100 -13.11 6.28 11.24
C LEU A 100 -11.90 6.99 10.60
N GLN A 101 -10.81 6.27 10.37
CA GLN A 101 -9.53 6.90 10.06
C GLN A 101 -9.29 7.18 8.58
N PHE A 102 -10.15 6.78 7.63
CA PHE A 102 -9.63 6.57 6.29
C PHE A 102 -10.45 7.00 5.08
N VAL A 103 -9.73 7.62 4.14
CA VAL A 103 -10.07 7.79 2.73
C VAL A 103 -8.82 7.38 1.94
N TYR A 104 -8.91 6.26 1.22
CA TYR A 104 -7.82 5.67 0.42
C TYR A 104 -8.19 5.66 -1.06
N LEU A 105 -7.19 5.70 -1.95
CA LEU A 105 -7.44 5.52 -3.38
C LEU A 105 -7.92 4.06 -3.58
N PHE A 106 -9.06 3.88 -4.25
CA PHE A 106 -9.54 2.57 -4.71
C PHE A 106 -8.86 2.19 -6.02
#